data_AF-A0A843V505-F1
#
_entry.id   AF-A0A843V505-F1
#
_cell.length_a   1.000
_cell.length_b   1.000
_cell.length_c   1.000
_cell.angle_alpha   90.00
_cell.angle_beta   90.00
_cell.angle_gamma   90.00
#
_symmetry.space_group_name_H-M   'P 1'
#
loop_
_entity.id
_entity.type
_entity.pdbx_description
1 polymer ?
#
loop_
_entity_poly.entity_id
_entity_poly.type
_entity_poly.pdbx_seq_one_letter_code
_entity_poly.pdbx_strand_id
1 'polypeptide(L)'
;MVGNCDRRFLTLPAMRPCQEVSPAVIVHDLAALGRDIQILHRSASFPTHRRSGREAVREVGALLEFFDAVRDRDPSLLPGSAFLGLSELHVAFQKLRHLLRDCGLRGAPLWVLMTSGRVSDEFRILVRSIATALDVLPLAAIDAPGEVKEVVRLVAEQARRVVIGTDPADAAAAGEVCKILGRVEKGVDPDPGRLEGVLRHLRIRTWTECDEEIVFLEGELGATLSSKGEQDEIMLLSSLRGLMNYARSAFRCPISLELMSEPVTIATGHTYDRASIGRWLASGNDTCPVTGKRLMSHDFVPNFALGKLIRRLCQERNIPIAEPCKDRHGFRKSSIPSPAAAGATRVLCDLLVNRLSDTGSAHKSSKIVYEVRLLAKSSLFDRVCLVEAGAVPRLLFLLSSPDPHTQADAMAAVLCLSKHPKGRKSVFESSGLHPIVQVLRRGLTTEAQQNAAATVFYLSAVEEDRREIGEMPEAIPALVALLQRESIRGKKNAAVALFGLLLVPGNHRKVLAAGAVSILIEQLSSDREDLVGDCLAVLAALAESPEGTYAILHHHCCKT
;
A
#
# COMPACT_ATOMS: atom_id res chain seq x y z
N MET A 1 6.06 11.50 -13.83
CA MET A 1 6.14 10.48 -14.89
C MET A 1 6.53 9.16 -14.24
N VAL A 2 5.55 8.38 -13.80
CA VAL A 2 5.77 7.02 -13.33
C VAL A 2 5.69 6.15 -14.58
N GLY A 3 6.86 5.82 -15.14
CA GLY A 3 6.93 4.87 -16.25
C GLY A 3 6.62 3.49 -15.69
N ASN A 4 5.37 3.05 -15.86
CA ASN A 4 5.01 1.63 -15.83
C ASN A 4 5.83 0.96 -16.93
N CYS A 5 6.93 0.31 -16.56
CA CYS A 5 7.50 -0.71 -17.42
C CYS A 5 6.91 -2.03 -16.93
N ASP A 6 6.13 -2.70 -17.77
CA ASP A 6 5.57 -4.05 -17.58
C ASP A 6 6.66 -5.16 -17.50
N ARG A 7 7.87 -4.81 -17.03
CA ARG A 7 9.02 -5.70 -16.93
C ARG A 7 9.08 -6.28 -15.52
N ARG A 8 9.02 -7.60 -15.41
CA ARG A 8 9.23 -8.32 -14.14
C ARG A 8 10.56 -7.96 -13.50
N PHE A 9 10.58 -7.88 -12.17
CA PHE A 9 11.77 -7.60 -11.38
C PHE A 9 12.90 -8.61 -11.70
N LEU A 10 14.14 -8.13 -11.85
CA LEU A 10 15.32 -8.91 -12.26
C LEU A 10 15.24 -9.63 -13.61
N THR A 11 14.24 -9.34 -14.43
CA THR A 11 14.28 -9.73 -15.86
C THR A 11 15.16 -8.71 -16.58
N LEU A 12 16.35 -9.08 -17.04
CA LEU A 12 17.33 -8.15 -17.64
C LEU A 12 17.37 -8.27 -19.17
N PRO A 13 16.38 -7.73 -19.91
CA PRO A 13 16.38 -7.79 -21.37
C PRO A 13 17.56 -6.99 -21.91
N ALA A 14 18.19 -7.52 -22.96
CA ALA A 14 19.25 -6.83 -23.67
C ALA A 14 19.22 -7.24 -25.14
N MET A 15 19.46 -6.27 -26.01
CA MET A 15 19.53 -6.47 -27.45
C MET A 15 20.99 -6.61 -27.86
N ARG A 16 21.32 -7.72 -28.55
CA ARG A 16 22.64 -7.91 -29.14
C ARG A 16 22.70 -7.18 -30.49
N PRO A 17 23.68 -6.29 -30.72
CA PRO A 17 23.90 -5.68 -32.03
C PRO A 17 24.00 -6.71 -33.15
N CYS A 18 23.40 -6.42 -34.32
CA CYS A 18 23.56 -7.24 -35.53
C CYS A 18 25.00 -7.16 -36.06
N GLN A 19 25.51 -8.23 -36.67
CA GLN A 19 26.87 -8.29 -37.23
C GLN A 19 27.14 -7.24 -38.33
N GLU A 20 26.08 -6.70 -38.93
CA GLU A 20 26.16 -5.64 -39.95
C GLU A 20 26.40 -4.24 -39.35
N VAL A 21 26.20 -4.06 -38.02
CA VAL A 21 26.40 -2.79 -37.35
C VAL A 21 27.89 -2.50 -37.23
N SER A 22 28.31 -1.29 -37.64
CA SER A 22 29.72 -0.92 -37.56
C SER A 22 30.19 -0.80 -36.09
N PRO A 23 31.42 -1.24 -35.76
CA PRO A 23 31.98 -1.10 -34.40
C PRO A 23 31.93 0.33 -33.86
N ALA A 24 32.06 1.33 -34.74
CA ALA A 24 31.97 2.75 -34.40
C ALA A 24 30.63 3.13 -33.74
N VAL A 25 29.51 2.61 -34.28
CA VAL A 25 28.16 2.86 -33.72
C VAL A 25 28.04 2.22 -32.33
N ILE A 26 28.57 1.01 -32.16
CA ILE A 26 28.54 0.31 -30.87
C ILE A 26 29.35 1.07 -29.81
N VAL A 27 30.53 1.62 -30.16
CA VAL A 27 31.33 2.46 -29.24
C VAL A 27 30.56 3.71 -28.82
N HIS A 28 29.87 4.37 -29.75
CA HIS A 28 29.06 5.54 -29.44
C HIS A 28 27.93 5.20 -28.44
N ASP A 29 27.21 4.10 -28.69
CA ASP A 29 26.11 3.65 -27.83
C ASP A 29 26.59 3.15 -26.46
N LEU A 30 27.75 2.47 -26.41
CA LEU A 30 28.43 2.09 -25.17
C LEU A 30 28.78 3.31 -24.31
N ALA A 31 29.31 4.37 -24.93
CA ALA A 31 29.61 5.62 -24.22
C ALA A 31 28.33 6.28 -23.68
N ALA A 32 27.24 6.28 -24.44
CA ALA A 32 25.94 6.78 -23.97
C ALA A 32 25.39 5.95 -22.79
N LEU A 33 25.36 4.62 -22.94
CA LEU A 33 24.92 3.69 -21.89
C LEU A 33 25.76 3.81 -20.62
N GLY A 34 27.08 3.94 -20.75
CA GLY A 34 27.97 4.11 -19.61
C GLY A 34 27.67 5.41 -18.84
N ARG A 35 27.41 6.52 -19.53
CA ARG A 35 26.99 7.78 -18.89
C ARG A 35 25.63 7.65 -18.19
N ASP A 36 24.67 6.99 -18.82
CA ASP A 36 23.37 6.71 -18.20
C ASP A 36 23.53 5.91 -16.90
N ILE A 37 24.39 4.90 -16.89
CA ILE A 37 24.71 4.10 -15.69
C ILE A 37 25.31 4.98 -14.58
N GLN A 38 26.23 5.89 -14.92
CA GLN A 38 26.79 6.85 -13.96
C GLN A 38 25.70 7.75 -13.35
N ILE A 39 24.81 8.29 -14.19
CA ILE A 39 23.72 9.19 -13.77
C ILE A 39 22.73 8.44 -12.87
N LEU A 40 22.34 7.22 -13.27
CA LEU A 40 21.44 6.37 -12.51
C LEU A 40 22.00 6.07 -11.12
N HIS A 41 23.28 5.71 -11.03
CA HIS A 41 23.91 5.40 -9.74
C HIS A 41 24.00 6.63 -8.82
N ARG A 42 24.18 7.83 -9.36
CA ARG A 42 24.23 9.08 -8.58
C ARG A 42 22.85 9.57 -8.12
N SER A 43 21.80 9.29 -8.89
CA SER A 43 20.45 9.82 -8.66
C SER A 43 19.56 8.93 -7.78
N ALA A 44 19.85 7.63 -7.70
CA ALA A 44 19.08 6.68 -6.89
C ALA A 44 19.74 6.38 -5.53
N SER A 45 18.93 5.98 -4.55
CA SER A 45 19.43 5.42 -3.28
C SER A 45 19.56 3.91 -3.42
N PHE A 46 20.70 3.37 -2.97
CA PHE A 46 20.99 1.93 -2.94
C PHE A 46 21.20 1.50 -1.49
N PRO A 47 20.12 1.12 -0.76
CA PRO A 47 20.24 0.64 0.61
C PRO A 47 21.05 -0.65 0.72
N THR A 48 20.82 -1.58 -0.21
CA THR A 48 21.49 -2.89 -0.32
C THR A 48 22.42 -2.93 -1.55
N HIS A 49 23.33 -3.90 -1.60
CA HIS A 49 24.29 -4.11 -2.71
C HIS A 49 25.12 -2.89 -3.10
N ARG A 50 25.31 -1.93 -2.18
CA ARG A 50 26.00 -0.66 -2.45
C ARG A 50 27.44 -0.87 -2.92
N ARG A 51 28.12 -1.89 -2.39
CA ARG A 51 29.50 -2.22 -2.78
C ARG A 51 29.55 -2.76 -4.20
N SER A 52 28.75 -3.78 -4.52
CA SER A 52 28.69 -4.40 -5.85
C SER A 52 28.26 -3.40 -6.92
N GLY A 53 27.25 -2.58 -6.64
CA GLY A 53 26.80 -1.53 -7.55
C GLY A 53 27.88 -0.46 -7.77
N ARG A 54 28.54 0.01 -6.70
CA ARG A 54 29.63 1.00 -6.84
C ARG A 54 30.79 0.46 -7.65
N GLU A 55 31.17 -0.80 -7.43
CA GLU A 55 32.29 -1.42 -8.13
C GLU A 55 31.99 -1.56 -9.63
N ALA A 56 30.82 -2.10 -10.00
CA ALA A 56 30.42 -2.21 -11.39
C ALA A 56 30.32 -0.82 -12.07
N VAL A 57 29.81 0.19 -11.37
CA VAL A 57 29.75 1.57 -11.89
C VAL A 57 31.16 2.18 -12.02
N ARG A 58 32.09 1.85 -11.12
CA ARG A 58 33.50 2.29 -11.22
C ARG A 58 34.18 1.69 -12.46
N GLU A 59 33.98 0.41 -12.72
CA GLU A 59 34.50 -0.27 -13.93
C GLU A 59 33.93 0.36 -15.20
N VAL A 60 32.61 0.56 -15.27
CA VAL A 60 31.97 1.27 -16.39
C VAL A 60 32.55 2.67 -16.58
N GLY A 61 32.79 3.40 -15.48
CA GLY A 61 33.38 4.74 -15.51
C GLY A 61 34.79 4.76 -16.10
N ALA A 62 35.62 3.79 -15.73
CA ALA A 62 36.97 3.65 -16.30
C ALA A 62 36.92 3.31 -17.81
N LEU A 63 35.95 2.50 -18.24
CA LEU A 63 35.76 2.17 -19.66
C LEU A 63 35.22 3.34 -20.49
N LEU A 64 34.53 4.31 -19.88
CA LEU A 64 34.09 5.52 -20.59
C LEU A 64 35.27 6.33 -21.13
N GLU A 65 36.37 6.42 -20.38
CA GLU A 65 37.59 7.09 -20.84
C GLU A 65 38.16 6.41 -22.10
N PHE A 66 38.05 5.08 -22.19
CA PHE A 66 38.41 4.31 -23.38
C PHE A 66 37.48 4.58 -24.55
N PHE A 67 36.17 4.53 -24.36
CA PHE A 67 35.23 4.78 -25.46
C PHE A 67 35.33 6.21 -26.00
N ASP A 68 35.53 7.19 -25.11
CA ASP A 68 35.70 8.59 -25.51
C ASP A 68 37.02 8.79 -26.26
N ALA A 69 38.12 8.18 -25.81
CA ALA A 69 39.41 8.24 -26.50
C ALA A 69 39.39 7.60 -27.90
N VAL A 70 38.60 6.53 -28.09
CA VAL A 70 38.39 5.91 -29.41
C VAL A 70 37.50 6.78 -30.30
N ARG A 71 36.46 7.39 -29.73
CA ARG A 71 35.52 8.26 -30.48
C ARG A 71 36.17 9.54 -30.99
N ASP A 72 37.07 10.13 -30.20
CA ASP A 72 37.74 11.40 -30.54
C ASP A 72 38.81 11.23 -31.64
N ARG A 73 39.12 9.99 -32.03
CA ARG A 73 39.98 9.64 -33.17
C ARG A 73 39.13 9.33 -34.39
N ASP A 74 39.54 8.40 -35.25
CA ASP A 74 38.74 7.92 -36.38
C ASP A 74 38.16 6.53 -36.06
N PRO A 75 36.88 6.44 -35.64
CA PRO A 75 36.25 5.17 -35.27
C PRO A 75 36.04 4.23 -36.47
N SER A 76 36.16 4.73 -37.71
CA SER A 76 36.04 3.90 -38.92
C SER A 76 37.21 2.93 -39.09
N LEU A 77 38.32 3.18 -38.39
CA LEU A 77 39.52 2.34 -38.38
C LEU A 77 39.44 1.16 -37.40
N LEU A 78 38.31 0.99 -36.69
CA LEU A 78 38.14 -0.13 -35.77
C LEU A 78 38.13 -1.47 -36.53
N PRO A 79 38.95 -2.45 -36.14
CA PRO A 79 38.99 -3.74 -36.82
C PRO A 79 37.69 -4.51 -36.61
N GLY A 80 37.24 -5.26 -37.61
CA GLY A 80 36.04 -6.11 -37.49
C GLY A 80 36.12 -7.13 -36.35
N SER A 81 37.32 -7.55 -35.95
CA SER A 81 37.55 -8.41 -34.78
C SER A 81 37.18 -7.76 -33.45
N ALA A 82 37.07 -6.43 -33.36
CA ALA A 82 36.59 -5.73 -32.17
C ALA A 82 35.07 -5.87 -31.96
N PHE A 83 34.31 -6.22 -33.01
CA PHE A 83 32.85 -6.29 -32.96
C PHE A 83 32.37 -7.21 -31.83
N LEU A 84 32.96 -8.40 -31.69
CA LEU A 84 32.52 -9.38 -30.69
C LEU A 84 32.65 -8.81 -29.26
N GLY A 85 33.82 -8.28 -28.90
CA GLY A 85 34.05 -7.69 -27.58
C GLY A 85 33.13 -6.49 -27.30
N LEU A 86 32.97 -5.60 -28.28
CA LEU A 86 32.10 -4.43 -28.15
C LEU A 86 30.61 -4.82 -28.03
N SER A 87 30.17 -5.82 -28.79
CA SER A 87 28.79 -6.33 -28.76
C SER A 87 28.46 -7.00 -27.41
N GLU A 88 29.37 -7.79 -26.85
CA GLU A 88 29.20 -8.39 -25.52
C GLU A 88 29.22 -7.34 -24.40
N LEU A 89 30.10 -6.33 -24.48
CA LEU A 89 30.07 -5.18 -23.56
C LEU A 89 28.73 -4.44 -23.64
N HIS A 90 28.18 -4.26 -24.84
CA HIS A 90 26.93 -3.54 -25.05
C HIS A 90 25.75 -4.29 -24.40
N VAL A 91 25.71 -5.62 -24.51
CA VAL A 91 24.73 -6.46 -23.82
C VAL A 91 24.92 -6.37 -22.30
N ALA A 92 26.15 -6.47 -21.81
CA ALA A 92 26.45 -6.41 -20.38
C ALA A 92 26.06 -5.06 -19.75
N PHE A 93 26.32 -3.94 -20.44
CA PHE A 93 25.96 -2.60 -19.98
C PHE A 93 24.44 -2.40 -19.92
N GLN A 94 23.70 -2.87 -20.93
CA GLN A 94 22.23 -2.82 -20.89
C GLN A 94 21.68 -3.57 -19.67
N LYS A 95 22.15 -4.80 -19.44
CA LYS A 95 21.72 -5.60 -18.29
C LYS A 95 22.12 -4.97 -16.96
N LEU A 96 23.33 -4.43 -16.86
CA LEU A 96 23.80 -3.73 -15.66
C LEU A 96 22.95 -2.50 -15.36
N ARG A 97 22.56 -1.73 -16.40
CA ARG A 97 21.63 -0.61 -16.24
C ARG A 97 20.28 -1.05 -15.69
N HIS A 98 19.72 -2.15 -16.19
CA HIS A 98 18.47 -2.71 -15.68
C HIS A 98 18.60 -3.20 -14.23
N LEU A 99 19.68 -3.91 -13.91
CA LEU A 99 19.94 -4.40 -12.56
C LEU A 99 20.10 -3.26 -11.54
N LEU A 100 20.85 -2.21 -11.90
CA LEU A 100 20.98 -1.01 -11.07
C LEU A 100 19.64 -0.28 -10.92
N ARG A 101 18.81 -0.25 -11.96
CA ARG A 101 17.48 0.36 -11.88
C ARG A 101 16.58 -0.41 -10.91
N ASP A 102 16.64 -1.74 -10.91
CA ASP A 102 15.91 -2.58 -9.96
C ASP A 102 16.41 -2.40 -8.52
N CYS A 103 17.73 -2.38 -8.32
CA CYS A 103 18.32 -2.15 -6.99
C CYS A 103 18.04 -0.74 -6.43
N GLY A 104 17.84 0.24 -7.32
CA GLY A 104 17.55 1.63 -6.98
C GLY A 104 16.06 1.98 -7.02
N LEU A 105 15.18 1.02 -7.27
CA LEU A 105 13.74 1.26 -7.41
C LEU A 105 13.13 1.64 -6.05
N ARG A 106 12.37 2.73 -6.02
CA ARG A 106 11.64 3.14 -4.81
C ARG A 106 10.57 2.10 -4.47
N GLY A 107 10.50 1.71 -3.20
CA GLY A 107 9.59 0.66 -2.73
C GLY A 107 10.08 -0.78 -2.95
N ALA A 108 11.23 -1.01 -3.59
CA ALA A 108 11.78 -2.36 -3.72
C ALA A 108 12.85 -2.80 -2.68
N PRO A 109 13.47 -1.94 -1.83
CA PRO A 109 14.56 -2.35 -0.94
C PRO A 109 14.33 -3.63 -0.12
N LEU A 110 13.13 -3.86 0.45
CA LEU A 110 12.89 -5.10 1.20
C LEU A 110 12.93 -6.32 0.28
N TRP A 111 12.37 -6.23 -0.93
CA TRP A 111 12.40 -7.31 -1.90
C TRP A 111 13.80 -7.57 -2.45
N VAL A 112 14.56 -6.51 -2.75
CA VAL A 112 15.97 -6.60 -3.17
C VAL A 112 16.81 -7.29 -2.08
N LEU A 113 16.57 -6.97 -0.80
CA LEU A 113 17.24 -7.61 0.34
C LEU A 113 16.94 -9.12 0.41
N MET A 114 15.66 -9.48 0.30
CA MET A 114 15.23 -10.89 0.40
C MET A 114 15.62 -11.73 -0.83
N THR A 115 15.90 -11.07 -1.95
CA THR A 115 16.43 -11.71 -3.17
C THR A 115 17.94 -11.46 -3.36
N SER A 116 18.65 -11.07 -2.30
CA SER A 116 20.05 -10.64 -2.38
C SER A 116 21.00 -11.67 -2.98
N GLY A 117 20.74 -12.97 -2.80
CA GLY A 117 21.50 -14.03 -3.47
C GLY A 117 21.43 -13.91 -4.99
N ARG A 118 20.20 -13.81 -5.54
CA ARG A 118 19.94 -13.65 -6.98
C ARG A 118 20.59 -12.37 -7.51
N VAL A 119 20.45 -11.25 -6.79
CA VAL A 119 21.04 -9.96 -7.18
C VAL A 119 22.57 -10.02 -7.21
N SER A 120 23.20 -10.64 -6.21
CA SER A 120 24.65 -10.85 -6.17
C SER A 120 25.14 -11.70 -7.34
N ASP A 121 24.39 -12.75 -7.69
CA ASP A 121 24.72 -13.63 -8.80
C ASP A 121 24.66 -12.89 -10.13
N GLU A 122 23.64 -12.06 -10.35
CA GLU A 122 23.54 -11.20 -11.54
C GLU A 122 24.71 -10.20 -11.63
N PHE A 123 25.05 -9.50 -10.54
CA PHE A 123 26.24 -8.62 -10.55
C PHE A 123 27.51 -9.41 -10.90
N ARG A 124 27.68 -10.61 -10.34
CA ARG A 124 28.86 -11.44 -10.59
C ARG A 124 28.93 -11.91 -12.04
N ILE A 125 27.80 -12.35 -12.61
CA ILE A 125 27.70 -12.74 -14.02
C ILE A 125 28.09 -11.56 -14.90
N LEU A 126 27.50 -10.38 -14.67
CA LEU A 126 27.73 -9.21 -15.50
C LEU A 126 29.18 -8.70 -15.45
N VAL A 127 29.77 -8.62 -14.26
CA VAL A 127 31.17 -8.19 -14.12
C VAL A 127 32.13 -9.19 -14.78
N ARG A 128 31.86 -10.50 -14.67
CA ARG A 128 32.62 -11.52 -15.42
C ARG A 128 32.42 -11.43 -16.92
N SER A 129 31.21 -11.12 -17.38
CA SER A 129 30.92 -10.89 -18.80
C SER A 129 31.68 -9.69 -19.33
N ILE A 130 31.77 -8.60 -18.56
CA ILE A 130 32.59 -7.43 -18.91
C ILE A 130 34.06 -7.84 -19.04
N ALA A 131 34.62 -8.54 -18.04
CA ALA A 131 36.01 -9.00 -18.10
C ALA A 131 36.31 -9.86 -19.34
N THR A 132 35.43 -10.83 -19.61
CA THR A 132 35.55 -11.74 -20.76
C THR A 132 35.47 -10.97 -22.08
N ALA A 133 34.60 -9.97 -22.18
CA ALA A 133 34.46 -9.15 -23.37
C ALA A 133 35.68 -8.24 -23.61
N LEU A 134 36.33 -7.77 -22.54
CA LEU A 134 37.57 -7.01 -22.63
C LEU A 134 38.77 -7.88 -23.04
N ASP A 135 38.81 -9.15 -22.61
CA ASP A 135 39.89 -10.08 -22.98
C ASP A 135 39.93 -10.42 -24.47
N VAL A 136 38.76 -10.49 -25.10
CA VAL A 136 38.64 -10.76 -26.54
C VAL A 136 38.77 -9.48 -27.38
N LEU A 137 38.88 -8.30 -26.76
CA LEU A 137 39.00 -7.04 -27.46
C LEU A 137 40.44 -6.86 -27.99
N PRO A 138 40.64 -6.62 -29.30
CA PRO A 138 41.97 -6.52 -29.90
C PRO A 138 42.65 -5.17 -29.60
N LEU A 139 42.95 -4.88 -28.32
CA LEU A 139 43.48 -3.59 -27.84
C LEU A 139 44.76 -3.13 -28.56
N ALA A 140 45.58 -4.06 -29.05
CA ALA A 140 46.77 -3.73 -29.82
C ALA A 140 46.43 -3.08 -31.18
N ALA A 141 45.32 -3.48 -31.79
CA ALA A 141 44.88 -3.03 -33.11
C ALA A 141 43.92 -1.83 -33.07
N ILE A 142 43.43 -1.43 -31.90
CA ILE A 142 42.56 -0.27 -31.72
C ILE A 142 43.41 0.99 -31.55
N ASP A 143 43.13 2.07 -32.27
CA ASP A 143 43.83 3.34 -32.08
C ASP A 143 43.31 4.06 -30.81
N ALA A 144 44.11 4.02 -29.74
CA ALA A 144 43.82 4.68 -28.47
C ALA A 144 45.14 4.94 -27.70
N PRO A 145 45.21 5.94 -26.81
CA PRO A 145 46.39 6.20 -25.98
C PRO A 145 46.79 4.97 -25.15
N GLY A 146 48.10 4.74 -24.99
CA GLY A 146 48.62 3.59 -24.25
C GLY A 146 48.12 3.52 -22.80
N GLU A 147 48.06 4.67 -22.12
CA GLU A 147 47.55 4.80 -20.75
C GLU A 147 46.10 4.29 -20.63
N VAL A 148 45.26 4.66 -21.59
CA VAL A 148 43.85 4.26 -21.63
C VAL A 148 43.70 2.76 -21.91
N LYS A 149 44.57 2.19 -22.76
CA LYS A 149 44.62 0.74 -22.99
C LYS A 149 45.05 -0.02 -21.73
N GLU A 150 45.96 0.52 -20.94
CA GLU A 150 46.34 -0.05 -19.64
C GLU A 150 45.17 0.00 -18.64
N VAL A 151 44.38 1.07 -18.64
CA VAL A 151 43.14 1.15 -17.85
C VAL A 151 42.18 0.01 -18.23
N VAL A 152 42.00 -0.28 -19.53
CA VAL A 152 41.15 -1.40 -19.97
C VAL A 152 41.67 -2.75 -19.45
N ARG A 153 42.98 -3.00 -19.56
CA ARG A 153 43.60 -4.23 -19.03
C ARG A 153 43.42 -4.36 -17.52
N LEU A 154 43.60 -3.26 -16.80
CA LEU A 154 43.41 -3.20 -15.36
C LEU A 154 41.96 -3.49 -14.98
N VAL A 155 40.98 -2.90 -15.68
CA VAL A 155 39.55 -3.18 -15.47
C VAL A 155 39.24 -4.65 -15.70
N ALA A 156 39.74 -5.24 -16.79
CA ALA A 156 39.55 -6.66 -17.07
C ALA A 156 40.09 -7.55 -15.94
N GLU A 157 41.30 -7.24 -15.43
CA GLU A 157 41.90 -7.98 -14.33
C GLU A 157 41.16 -7.79 -12.99
N GLN A 158 40.71 -6.57 -12.70
CA GLN A 158 39.92 -6.27 -11.50
C GLN A 158 38.57 -7.00 -11.54
N ALA A 159 37.87 -6.96 -12.67
CA ALA A 159 36.59 -7.62 -12.89
C ALA A 159 36.69 -9.15 -12.80
N ARG A 160 37.84 -9.75 -13.16
CA ARG A 160 38.10 -11.19 -12.92
C ARG A 160 38.26 -11.55 -11.45
N ARG A 161 39.01 -10.72 -10.71
CA ARG A 161 39.42 -11.02 -9.33
C ARG A 161 38.40 -10.58 -8.28
N VAL A 162 37.49 -9.67 -8.62
CA VAL A 162 36.54 -9.14 -7.65
C VAL A 162 35.59 -10.23 -7.16
N VAL A 163 35.60 -10.42 -5.85
CA VAL A 163 34.64 -11.32 -5.18
C VAL A 163 33.35 -10.56 -4.98
N ILE A 164 32.38 -10.81 -5.86
CA ILE A 164 31.02 -10.30 -5.73
C ILE A 164 30.18 -11.34 -4.99
N GLY A 165 29.73 -10.98 -3.80
CA GLY A 165 28.84 -11.77 -2.96
C GLY A 165 27.86 -10.88 -2.23
N THR A 166 26.92 -11.50 -1.51
CA THR A 166 26.00 -10.74 -0.66
C THR A 166 26.79 -10.05 0.44
N ASP A 167 26.55 -8.76 0.63
CA ASP A 167 27.19 -7.99 1.70
C ASP A 167 26.85 -8.66 3.05
N PRO A 168 27.83 -8.89 3.95
CA PRO A 168 27.55 -9.47 5.26
C PRO A 168 26.47 -8.72 6.05
N ALA A 169 26.36 -7.39 5.89
CA ALA A 169 25.31 -6.61 6.51
C ALA A 169 23.93 -6.88 5.88
N ASP A 170 23.87 -7.04 4.56
CA ASP A 170 22.64 -7.42 3.84
C ASP A 170 22.22 -8.86 4.23
N ALA A 171 23.15 -9.80 4.30
CA ALA A 171 22.89 -11.17 4.76
C ALA A 171 22.37 -11.20 6.21
N ALA A 172 22.97 -10.41 7.11
CA ALA A 172 22.52 -10.30 8.49
C ALA A 172 21.11 -9.71 8.59
N ALA A 173 20.82 -8.65 7.83
CA ALA A 173 19.51 -8.02 7.81
C ALA A 173 18.43 -8.96 7.23
N ALA A 174 18.72 -9.66 6.13
CA ALA A 174 17.82 -10.68 5.56
C ALA A 174 17.57 -11.82 6.57
N GLY A 175 18.62 -12.27 7.28
CA GLY A 175 18.50 -13.25 8.35
C GLY A 175 17.61 -12.79 9.50
N GLU A 176 17.65 -11.50 9.88
CA GLU A 176 16.73 -10.95 10.88
C GLU A 176 15.29 -10.88 10.37
N VAL A 177 15.06 -10.56 9.09
CA VAL A 177 13.71 -10.63 8.49
C VAL A 177 13.16 -12.05 8.59
N CYS A 178 13.92 -13.08 8.19
CA CYS A 178 13.50 -14.48 8.32
C CYS A 178 13.17 -14.87 9.77
N LYS A 179 13.99 -14.43 10.74
CA LYS A 179 13.73 -14.68 12.17
C LYS A 179 12.45 -13.99 12.65
N ILE A 180 12.16 -12.79 12.17
CA ILE A 180 10.92 -12.07 12.49
C ILE A 180 9.72 -12.83 11.89
N LEU A 181 9.76 -13.19 10.61
CA LEU A 181 8.68 -13.92 9.95
C LEU A 181 8.42 -15.28 10.62
N GLY A 182 9.46 -16.05 10.95
CA GLY A 182 9.31 -17.33 11.63
C GLY A 182 8.78 -17.23 13.07
N ARG A 183 8.81 -16.05 13.69
CA ARG A 183 8.11 -15.78 14.97
C ARG A 183 6.64 -15.41 14.75
N VAL A 184 6.35 -14.63 13.71
CA VAL A 184 4.98 -14.27 13.31
C VAL A 184 4.18 -15.53 12.95
N GLU A 185 4.78 -16.47 12.22
CA GLU A 185 4.17 -17.77 11.91
C GLU A 185 3.78 -18.56 13.17
N LYS A 186 4.53 -18.37 14.27
CA LYS A 186 4.26 -18.98 15.58
C LYS A 186 3.28 -18.16 16.43
N GLY A 187 2.65 -17.13 15.85
CA GLY A 187 1.72 -16.22 16.54
C GLY A 187 2.39 -15.27 17.53
N VAL A 188 3.70 -15.05 17.42
CA VAL A 188 4.47 -14.19 18.33
C VAL A 188 4.76 -12.86 17.64
N ASP A 189 4.39 -11.76 18.30
CA ASP A 189 4.62 -10.41 17.78
C ASP A 189 6.11 -10.14 17.49
N PRO A 190 6.44 -9.51 16.36
CA PRO A 190 7.78 -9.04 16.03
C PRO A 190 8.37 -8.16 17.12
N ASP A 191 9.64 -8.41 17.45
CA ASP A 191 10.40 -7.52 18.33
C ASP A 191 10.60 -6.15 17.65
N PRO A 192 10.14 -5.04 18.25
CA PRO A 192 10.22 -3.73 17.61
C PRO A 192 11.66 -3.25 17.37
N GLY A 193 12.62 -3.68 18.18
CA GLY A 193 14.02 -3.30 18.05
C GLY A 193 14.70 -3.96 16.88
N ARG A 194 14.40 -5.24 16.66
CA ARG A 194 14.84 -5.97 15.46
C ARG A 194 14.21 -5.40 14.20
N LEU A 195 12.92 -5.08 14.26
CA LEU A 195 12.19 -4.48 13.14
C LEU A 195 12.75 -3.11 12.77
N GLU A 196 13.00 -2.23 13.74
CA GLU A 196 13.68 -0.95 13.50
C GLU A 196 15.08 -1.16 12.89
N GLY A 197 15.83 -2.16 13.37
CA GLY A 197 17.13 -2.53 12.83
C GLY A 197 17.08 -2.81 11.33
N VAL A 198 16.10 -3.59 10.88
CA VAL A 198 15.86 -3.91 9.46
C VAL A 198 15.46 -2.65 8.68
N LEU A 199 14.47 -1.87 9.15
CA LEU A 199 14.01 -0.67 8.45
C LEU A 199 15.13 0.37 8.29
N ARG A 200 15.98 0.51 9.31
CA ARG A 200 17.15 1.40 9.27
C ARG A 200 18.17 0.94 8.23
N HIS A 201 18.43 -0.37 8.15
CA HIS A 201 19.31 -0.96 7.13
C HIS A 201 18.78 -0.66 5.71
N LEU A 202 17.48 -0.89 5.50
CA LEU A 202 16.78 -0.61 4.24
C LEU A 202 16.60 0.89 3.93
N ARG A 203 16.97 1.77 4.87
CA ARG A 203 16.76 3.23 4.80
C ARG A 203 15.29 3.62 4.61
N ILE A 204 14.37 2.78 5.07
CA ILE A 204 12.94 3.11 5.13
C ILE A 204 12.74 4.02 6.35
N ARG A 205 12.66 5.32 6.08
CA ARG A 205 12.67 6.40 7.08
C ARG A 205 11.31 7.09 7.19
N THR A 206 10.42 6.88 6.24
CA THR A 206 9.13 7.55 6.19
C THR A 206 8.02 6.56 5.97
N TRP A 207 6.80 6.97 6.33
CA TRP A 207 5.61 6.17 6.04
C TRP A 207 5.34 6.10 4.54
N THR A 208 5.67 7.16 3.80
CA THR A 208 5.59 7.14 2.33
C THR A 208 6.49 6.08 1.74
N GLU A 209 7.74 5.94 2.22
CA GLU A 209 8.64 4.87 1.76
C GLU A 209 8.13 3.48 2.20
N CYS A 210 7.56 3.37 3.40
CA CYS A 210 6.92 2.13 3.85
C CYS A 210 5.69 1.75 2.99
N ASP A 211 4.93 2.74 2.54
CA ASP A 211 3.75 2.57 1.68
C ASP A 211 4.17 2.25 0.24
N GLU A 212 5.24 2.88 -0.25
CA GLU A 212 5.88 2.54 -1.51
C GLU A 212 6.32 1.07 -1.52
N GLU A 213 6.86 0.54 -0.41
CA GLU A 213 7.19 -0.88 -0.26
C GLU A 213 5.96 -1.79 -0.32
N ILE A 214 4.89 -1.43 0.38
CA ILE A 214 3.64 -2.20 0.35
C ILE A 214 3.08 -2.26 -1.08
N VAL A 215 3.00 -1.11 -1.76
CA VAL A 215 2.48 -1.02 -3.14
C VAL A 215 3.35 -1.82 -4.11
N PHE A 216 4.67 -1.75 -3.99
CA PHE A 216 5.59 -2.53 -4.81
C PHE A 216 5.38 -4.04 -4.61
N LEU A 217 5.35 -4.50 -3.35
CA LEU A 217 5.16 -5.91 -3.01
C LEU A 217 3.79 -6.43 -3.49
N GLU A 218 2.74 -5.61 -3.43
CA GLU A 218 1.42 -5.93 -3.97
C GLU A 218 1.45 -6.08 -5.50
N GLY A 219 2.15 -5.18 -6.20
CA GLY A 219 2.35 -5.26 -7.64
C GLY A 219 3.10 -6.53 -8.06
N GLU A 220 4.20 -6.85 -7.38
CA GLU A 220 5.01 -8.04 -7.69
C GLU A 220 4.26 -9.34 -7.33
N LEU A 221 3.48 -9.34 -6.25
CA LEU A 221 2.59 -10.45 -5.90
C LEU A 221 1.54 -10.69 -6.99
N GLY A 222 0.90 -9.62 -7.48
CA GLY A 222 -0.05 -9.70 -8.60
C GLY A 222 0.59 -10.29 -9.86
N ALA A 223 1.75 -9.78 -10.26
CA ALA A 223 2.47 -10.28 -11.44
C ALA A 223 2.90 -11.76 -11.30
N THR A 224 3.28 -12.18 -10.10
CA THR A 224 3.69 -13.58 -9.81
C THR A 224 2.49 -14.53 -9.86
N LEU A 225 1.32 -14.11 -9.37
CA LEU A 225 0.07 -14.88 -9.46
C LEU A 225 -0.38 -15.06 -10.92
N SER A 226 -0.27 -14.03 -11.74
CA SER A 226 -0.64 -14.08 -13.16
C SER A 226 0.28 -14.98 -14.01
N SER A 227 1.52 -15.19 -13.59
CA SER A 227 2.54 -15.91 -14.37
C SER A 227 2.80 -17.36 -13.92
N LYS A 228 1.94 -17.93 -13.06
CA LYS A 228 2.15 -19.23 -12.39
C LYS A 228 3.53 -19.30 -11.70
N GLY A 229 3.90 -18.24 -10.98
CA GLY A 229 5.15 -18.17 -10.25
C GLY A 229 5.30 -19.23 -9.16
N GLU A 230 6.52 -19.39 -8.65
CA GLU A 230 6.84 -20.39 -7.63
C GLU A 230 6.04 -20.12 -6.35
N GLN A 231 5.48 -21.19 -5.77
CA GLN A 231 4.63 -21.09 -4.58
C GLN A 231 5.38 -20.48 -3.38
N ASP A 232 6.68 -20.74 -3.27
CA ASP A 232 7.55 -20.17 -2.25
C ASP A 232 7.75 -18.64 -2.44
N GLU A 233 7.81 -18.16 -3.69
CA GLU A 233 7.93 -16.74 -4.02
C GLU A 233 6.66 -15.96 -3.63
N ILE A 234 5.49 -16.54 -3.90
CA ILE A 234 4.17 -15.98 -3.53
C ILE A 234 4.02 -15.88 -2.01
N MET A 235 4.40 -16.94 -1.28
CA MET A 235 4.35 -16.98 0.18
C MET A 235 5.29 -15.95 0.81
N LEU A 236 6.50 -15.83 0.25
CA LEU A 236 7.47 -14.83 0.69
C LEU A 236 6.95 -13.40 0.46
N LEU A 237 6.49 -13.07 -0.75
CA LEU A 237 5.92 -11.75 -1.07
C LEU A 237 4.75 -11.38 -0.16
N SER A 238 3.84 -12.33 0.07
CA SER A 238 2.69 -12.15 0.97
C SER A 238 3.13 -11.87 2.42
N SER A 239 4.15 -12.60 2.88
CA SER A 239 4.71 -12.46 4.23
C SER A 239 5.45 -11.14 4.42
N LEU A 240 6.21 -10.70 3.42
CA LEU A 240 6.91 -9.41 3.43
C LEU A 240 5.92 -8.24 3.40
N ARG A 241 4.85 -8.34 2.60
CA ARG A 241 3.76 -7.36 2.61
C ARG A 241 3.09 -7.29 3.99
N GLY A 242 2.83 -8.44 4.61
CA GLY A 242 2.30 -8.53 5.97
C GLY A 242 3.22 -7.86 6.99
N LEU A 243 4.53 -8.11 6.90
CA LEU A 243 5.54 -7.51 7.75
C LEU A 243 5.61 -5.99 7.60
N MET A 244 5.52 -5.46 6.37
CA MET A 244 5.52 -4.01 6.13
C MET A 244 4.25 -3.33 6.64
N ASN A 245 3.09 -4.00 6.51
CA ASN A 245 1.86 -3.54 7.13
C ASN A 245 1.94 -3.56 8.66
N TYR A 246 2.59 -4.57 9.24
CA TYR A 246 2.88 -4.63 10.68
C TYR A 246 3.86 -3.52 11.09
N ALA A 247 4.95 -3.30 10.36
CA ALA A 247 5.92 -2.24 10.64
C ALA A 247 5.29 -0.85 10.60
N ARG A 248 4.33 -0.64 9.69
CA ARG A 248 3.52 0.57 9.63
C ARG A 248 2.69 0.77 10.91
N SER A 249 2.21 -0.31 11.55
CA SER A 249 1.32 -0.27 12.72
C SER A 249 2.01 -0.45 14.08
N ALA A 250 3.17 -1.10 14.15
CA ALA A 250 3.84 -1.54 15.39
C ALA A 250 4.41 -0.40 16.24
N PHE A 251 4.86 0.69 15.60
CA PHE A 251 5.33 1.88 16.31
C PHE A 251 4.19 2.85 16.63
N ARG A 252 2.97 2.52 16.19
CA ARG A 252 1.78 3.33 16.39
C ARG A 252 0.96 2.76 17.54
N CYS A 253 0.42 3.66 18.35
CA CYS A 253 -0.55 3.25 19.33
C CYS A 253 -1.77 2.66 18.60
N PRO A 254 -2.23 1.45 18.93
CA PRO A 254 -3.41 0.86 18.28
C PRO A 254 -4.71 1.66 18.48
N ILE A 255 -4.75 2.58 19.46
CA ILE A 255 -5.89 3.46 19.70
C ILE A 255 -5.81 4.74 18.85
N SER A 256 -4.67 5.44 18.89
CA SER A 256 -4.54 6.73 18.18
C SER A 256 -4.06 6.58 16.74
N LEU A 257 -3.48 5.44 16.38
CA LEU A 257 -2.77 5.19 15.11
C LEU A 257 -1.62 6.19 14.85
N GLU A 258 -1.13 6.83 15.91
CA GLU A 258 0.00 7.75 15.91
C GLU A 258 1.22 7.12 16.58
N LEU A 259 2.40 7.60 16.24
CA LEU A 259 3.66 7.14 16.81
C LEU A 259 3.64 7.28 18.35
N MET A 260 3.97 6.21 19.07
CA MET A 260 3.91 6.21 20.53
C MET A 260 5.03 7.08 21.11
N SER A 261 4.67 8.12 21.87
CA SER A 261 5.63 9.01 22.53
C SER A 261 6.11 8.39 23.83
N GLU A 262 5.17 7.82 24.59
CA GLU A 262 5.42 7.09 25.83
C GLU A 262 4.76 5.71 25.76
N PRO A 263 5.38 4.73 25.08
CA PRO A 263 4.79 3.40 24.95
C PRO A 263 4.69 2.70 26.31
N VAL A 264 3.50 2.21 26.64
CA VAL A 264 3.17 1.42 27.83
C VAL A 264 2.41 0.16 27.43
N THR A 265 2.73 -0.94 28.07
CA THR A 265 2.12 -2.25 27.87
C THR A 265 1.09 -2.50 28.98
N ILE A 266 -0.08 -3.02 28.60
CA ILE A 266 -1.13 -3.42 29.55
C ILE A 266 -1.12 -4.93 29.78
N ALA A 267 -1.93 -5.42 30.72
CA ALA A 267 -1.96 -6.83 31.15
C ALA A 267 -2.16 -7.86 30.01
N THR A 268 -2.74 -7.47 28.87
CA THR A 268 -2.88 -8.33 27.68
C THR A 268 -1.64 -8.39 26.79
N GLY A 269 -0.52 -7.80 27.20
CA GLY A 269 0.74 -7.79 26.44
C GLY A 269 0.79 -6.78 25.29
N HIS A 270 -0.28 -6.02 25.04
CA HIS A 270 -0.33 -5.03 23.96
C HIS A 270 0.21 -3.68 24.42
N THR A 271 0.94 -2.99 23.53
CA THR A 271 1.58 -1.71 23.82
C THR A 271 0.84 -0.56 23.15
N TYR A 272 0.64 0.52 23.89
CA TYR A 272 -0.08 1.72 23.50
C TYR A 272 0.70 2.95 23.92
N ASP A 273 0.39 4.11 23.36
CA ASP A 273 0.84 5.35 23.97
C ASP A 273 0.13 5.56 25.32
N ARG A 274 0.88 5.92 26.36
CA ARG A 274 0.39 6.12 27.75
C ARG A 274 -0.83 7.01 27.79
N ALA A 275 -0.83 8.11 27.04
CA ALA A 275 -1.94 9.05 27.02
C ALA A 275 -3.18 8.48 26.31
N SER A 276 -2.98 7.60 25.34
CA SER A 276 -4.07 6.99 24.57
C SER A 276 -4.76 5.86 25.34
N ILE A 277 -4.00 4.94 25.95
CA ILE A 277 -4.60 3.87 26.78
C ILE A 277 -5.11 4.40 28.12
N GLY A 278 -4.46 5.43 28.67
CA GLY A 278 -4.97 6.17 29.83
C GLY A 278 -6.36 6.74 29.60
N ARG A 279 -6.58 7.39 28.45
CA ARG A 279 -7.91 7.91 28.07
C ARG A 279 -8.93 6.82 27.83
N TRP A 280 -8.52 5.70 27.23
CA TRP A 280 -9.40 4.56 27.01
C TRP A 280 -9.94 4.00 28.34
N LEU A 281 -9.08 3.75 29.32
CA LEU A 281 -9.50 3.25 30.64
C LEU A 281 -10.27 4.30 31.45
N ALA A 282 -9.84 5.57 31.39
CA ALA A 282 -10.53 6.66 32.08
C ALA A 282 -11.93 6.94 31.52
N SER A 283 -12.22 6.49 30.30
CA SER A 283 -13.56 6.56 29.68
C SER A 283 -14.49 5.42 30.14
N GLY A 284 -14.11 4.66 31.18
CA GLY A 284 -14.91 3.57 31.75
C GLY A 284 -14.79 2.24 31.00
N ASN A 285 -13.89 2.15 30.01
CA ASN A 285 -13.63 0.87 29.32
C ASN A 285 -12.72 0.00 30.18
N ASP A 286 -13.12 -1.24 30.43
CA ASP A 286 -12.35 -2.23 31.20
C ASP A 286 -11.78 -3.34 30.31
N THR A 287 -11.70 -3.10 29.00
CA THR A 287 -11.25 -4.08 27.99
C THR A 287 -10.00 -3.63 27.27
N CYS A 288 -9.21 -4.57 26.77
CA CYS A 288 -8.08 -4.29 25.89
C CYS A 288 -8.60 -3.84 24.51
N PRO A 289 -8.19 -2.65 24.01
CA PRO A 289 -8.68 -2.12 22.74
C PRO A 289 -8.41 -3.01 21.52
N VAL A 290 -7.40 -3.87 21.56
CA VAL A 290 -7.01 -4.73 20.43
C VAL A 290 -7.67 -6.10 20.51
N THR A 291 -7.77 -6.68 21.71
CA THR A 291 -8.27 -8.06 21.88
C THR A 291 -9.72 -8.14 22.31
N GLY A 292 -10.33 -7.03 22.75
CA GLY A 292 -11.67 -7.00 23.34
C GLY A 292 -11.78 -7.72 24.71
N LYS A 293 -10.71 -8.36 25.19
CA LYS A 293 -10.70 -9.10 26.46
C LYS A 293 -10.69 -8.13 27.65
N ARG A 294 -11.41 -8.49 28.71
CA ARG A 294 -11.44 -7.73 29.97
C ARG A 294 -10.06 -7.70 30.64
N LEU A 295 -9.66 -6.53 31.13
CA LEU A 295 -8.40 -6.31 31.80
C LEU A 295 -8.51 -6.68 33.29
N MET A 296 -7.60 -7.55 33.73
CA MET A 296 -7.52 -7.96 35.15
C MET A 296 -6.85 -6.89 36.02
N SER A 297 -6.07 -5.99 35.41
CA SER A 297 -5.45 -4.81 36.04
C SER A 297 -5.43 -3.64 35.04
N HIS A 298 -5.56 -2.43 35.58
CA HIS A 298 -5.48 -1.17 34.85
C HIS A 298 -4.07 -0.53 34.90
N ASP A 299 -3.10 -1.25 35.45
CA ASP A 299 -1.73 -0.76 35.56
C ASP A 299 -1.03 -0.74 34.21
N PHE A 300 -0.17 0.27 34.04
CA PHE A 300 0.66 0.45 32.86
C PHE A 300 2.10 0.05 33.17
N VAL A 301 2.64 -0.90 32.41
CA VAL A 301 4.07 -1.22 32.44
C VAL A 301 4.76 -0.40 31.36
N PRO A 302 5.64 0.58 31.68
CA PRO A 302 6.34 1.35 30.65
C PRO A 302 7.22 0.46 29.76
N ASN A 303 7.06 0.58 28.45
CA ASN A 303 7.88 -0.14 27.48
C ASN A 303 9.08 0.73 27.06
N PHE A 304 10.05 0.85 27.97
CA PHE A 304 11.24 1.69 27.77
C PHE A 304 12.07 1.31 26.54
N ALA A 305 12.09 0.03 26.17
CA ALA A 305 12.77 -0.46 24.98
C ALA A 305 12.14 0.15 23.71
N LEU A 306 10.83 0.02 23.54
CA LEU A 306 10.09 0.62 22.42
C LEU A 306 10.17 2.15 22.45
N GLY A 307 10.12 2.76 23.63
CA GLY A 307 10.24 4.22 23.77
C GLY A 307 11.62 4.76 23.39
N LYS A 308 12.70 4.01 23.64
CA LYS A 308 14.06 4.37 23.24
C LYS A 308 14.26 4.22 21.72
N LEU A 309 13.67 3.19 21.15
CA LEU A 309 13.61 2.89 19.72
C LEU A 309 12.89 4.00 18.95
N ILE A 310 11.65 4.32 19.34
CA ILE A 310 10.87 5.40 18.72
C ILE A 310 11.59 6.76 18.79
N ARG A 311 12.24 7.07 19.92
CA ARG A 311 13.03 8.30 20.04
C ARG A 311 14.25 8.32 19.14
N ARG A 312 14.98 7.20 19.03
CA ARG A 312 16.12 7.10 18.11
C ARG A 312 15.67 7.24 16.65
N LEU A 313 14.58 6.56 16.29
CA LEU A 313 13.94 6.63 14.99
C LEU A 313 13.60 8.08 14.61
N CYS A 314 13.02 8.85 15.53
CA CYS A 314 12.66 10.25 15.29
C CYS A 314 13.88 11.18 15.21
N GLN A 315 14.92 10.97 16.02
CA GLN A 315 16.19 11.71 15.94
C GLN A 315 16.88 11.50 14.59
N GLU A 316 16.94 10.27 14.09
CA GLU A 316 17.55 9.94 12.78
C GLU A 316 16.72 10.48 11.58
N ARG A 317 15.44 10.79 11.80
CA ARG A 317 14.48 11.23 10.76
C ARG A 317 14.19 12.74 10.78
N ASN A 318 14.85 13.53 11.65
CA ASN A 318 14.50 14.94 11.93
C ASN A 318 12.98 15.11 12.20
N ILE A 319 12.34 14.08 12.75
CA ILE A 319 10.95 14.15 13.18
C ILE A 319 11.00 14.76 14.58
N PRO A 320 10.37 15.92 14.81
CA PRO A 320 10.36 16.52 16.13
C PRO A 320 9.68 15.55 17.08
N ILE A 321 10.48 14.92 17.93
CA ILE A 321 9.99 14.26 19.14
C ILE A 321 9.54 15.42 20.00
N ALA A 322 8.28 15.41 20.41
CA ALA A 322 7.87 16.28 21.49
C ALA A 322 8.74 15.92 22.71
N GLU A 323 9.77 16.72 22.98
CA GLU A 323 10.29 16.81 24.34
C GLU A 323 9.11 17.17 25.24
N PRO A 324 9.07 16.68 26.49
CA PRO A 324 8.00 17.00 27.42
C PRO A 324 7.83 18.52 27.44
N CYS A 325 6.68 18.96 26.93
CA CYS A 325 6.51 20.25 26.30
C CYS A 325 6.83 21.40 27.27
N LYS A 326 7.81 22.24 26.92
CA LYS A 326 7.88 23.65 27.34
C LYS A 326 7.65 24.54 26.13
N ASP A 327 6.38 24.76 25.85
CA ASP A 327 5.72 25.95 25.30
C ASP A 327 6.18 26.65 23.98
N ARG A 328 5.15 27.09 23.23
CA ARG A 328 5.07 28.12 22.15
C ARG A 328 5.26 27.75 20.64
N HIS A 329 4.10 27.46 20.02
CA HIS A 329 3.46 28.08 18.83
C HIS A 329 4.17 28.16 17.44
N GLY A 330 3.59 27.49 16.44
CA GLY A 330 3.74 27.74 14.99
C GLY A 330 3.36 26.53 14.09
N PHE A 331 2.31 26.65 13.26
CA PHE A 331 1.56 25.59 12.56
C PHE A 331 2.28 24.75 11.47
N ARG A 332 2.09 23.40 11.48
CA ARG A 332 1.52 22.51 10.41
C ARG A 332 1.99 21.04 10.55
N LYS A 333 1.09 20.15 11.02
CA LYS A 333 0.97 18.68 10.82
C LYS A 333 -0.31 18.25 11.55
N SER A 334 -0.96 17.14 11.19
CA SER A 334 -2.19 16.67 11.86
C SER A 334 -1.91 16.44 13.34
N SER A 335 -2.22 17.45 14.12
CA SER A 335 -2.02 17.54 15.55
C SER A 335 -3.21 16.92 16.23
N ILE A 336 -2.97 16.09 17.25
CA ILE A 336 -3.91 16.00 18.39
C ILE A 336 -4.25 17.46 18.74
N PRO A 337 -5.53 17.85 18.66
CA PRO A 337 -5.93 19.16 19.12
C PRO A 337 -5.48 19.28 20.59
N SER A 338 -4.73 20.32 20.95
CA SER A 338 -4.45 20.64 22.37
C SER A 338 -5.74 20.55 23.19
N PRO A 339 -5.75 20.35 24.52
CA PRO A 339 -7.00 20.34 25.29
C PRO A 339 -7.94 21.52 24.98
N ALA A 340 -7.37 22.69 24.69
CA ALA A 340 -8.09 23.85 24.18
C ALA A 340 -8.64 23.65 22.75
N ALA A 341 -7.86 23.09 21.81
CA ALA A 341 -8.33 22.80 20.46
C ALA A 341 -9.28 21.59 20.40
N ALA A 342 -9.17 20.61 21.29
CA ALA A 342 -10.10 19.48 21.43
C ALA A 342 -11.41 19.94 22.07
N GLY A 343 -11.32 20.85 23.04
CA GLY A 343 -12.46 21.62 23.54
C GLY A 343 -13.11 22.46 22.43
N ALA A 344 -12.31 23.16 21.63
CA ALA A 344 -12.80 23.96 20.50
C ALA A 344 -13.43 23.08 19.41
N THR A 345 -12.89 21.90 19.10
CA THR A 345 -13.50 20.94 18.17
C THR A 345 -14.82 20.41 18.72
N ARG A 346 -14.92 20.10 20.02
CA ARG A 346 -16.20 19.69 20.64
C ARG A 346 -17.22 20.81 20.60
N VAL A 347 -16.84 22.03 20.99
CA VAL A 347 -17.69 23.22 20.90
C VAL A 347 -18.10 23.48 19.44
N LEU A 348 -17.20 23.30 18.47
CA LEU A 348 -17.50 23.44 17.05
C LEU A 348 -18.49 22.36 16.60
N CYS A 349 -18.31 21.10 17.00
CA CYS A 349 -19.26 20.02 16.72
C CYS A 349 -20.63 20.32 17.32
N ASP A 350 -20.69 20.73 18.59
CA ASP A 350 -21.94 21.10 19.27
C ASP A 350 -22.62 22.29 18.57
N LEU A 351 -21.86 23.33 18.21
CA LEU A 351 -22.39 24.49 17.47
C LEU A 351 -22.88 24.11 16.07
N LEU A 352 -22.17 23.23 15.36
CA LEU A 352 -22.58 22.75 14.05
C LEU A 352 -23.87 21.92 14.17
N VAL A 353 -23.95 21.00 15.13
CA VAL A 353 -25.13 20.15 15.33
C VAL A 353 -26.34 20.94 15.85
N ASN A 354 -26.13 21.93 16.72
CA ASN A 354 -27.19 22.84 17.14
C ASN A 354 -27.73 23.66 15.96
N ARG A 355 -26.84 24.17 15.09
CA ARG A 355 -27.27 24.87 13.87
C ARG A 355 -27.96 23.97 12.85
N LEU A 356 -27.73 22.66 12.86
CA LEU A 356 -28.54 21.70 12.10
C LEU A 356 -29.99 21.60 12.63
N SER A 357 -30.23 21.98 13.89
CA SER A 357 -31.55 21.89 14.54
C SER A 357 -32.40 23.15 14.34
N ASP A 358 -31.79 24.32 14.12
CA ASP A 358 -32.46 25.64 13.99
C ASP A 358 -32.98 25.97 12.57
N THR A 359 -33.07 24.99 11.68
CA THR A 359 -33.25 25.28 10.25
C THR A 359 -34.72 25.52 9.88
N GLY A 360 -35.16 26.78 9.98
CA GLY A 360 -36.40 27.29 9.37
C GLY A 360 -36.30 27.61 7.88
N SER A 361 -35.17 27.31 7.20
CA SER A 361 -34.95 27.58 5.76
C SER A 361 -33.99 26.58 5.13
N ALA A 362 -34.41 25.95 4.02
CA ALA A 362 -33.69 24.90 3.31
C ALA A 362 -32.29 25.29 2.79
N HIS A 363 -32.06 26.57 2.44
CA HIS A 363 -30.77 27.02 1.90
C HIS A 363 -29.67 27.19 2.96
N LYS A 364 -30.01 27.42 4.23
CA LYS A 364 -29.02 27.54 5.32
C LYS A 364 -28.50 26.17 5.78
N SER A 365 -29.30 25.11 5.63
CA SER A 365 -28.94 23.74 6.02
C SER A 365 -27.80 23.16 5.18
N SER A 366 -27.79 23.40 3.86
CA SER A 366 -26.84 22.79 2.92
C SER A 366 -25.37 23.06 3.27
N LYS A 367 -25.03 24.32 3.59
CA LYS A 367 -23.65 24.70 3.94
C LYS A 367 -23.17 24.05 5.25
N ILE A 368 -24.05 23.95 6.25
CA ILE A 368 -23.71 23.36 7.55
C ILE A 368 -23.48 21.86 7.41
N VAL A 369 -24.31 21.17 6.61
CA VAL A 369 -24.15 19.74 6.32
C VAL A 369 -22.84 19.47 5.59
N TYR A 370 -22.46 20.32 4.64
CA TYR A 370 -21.17 20.24 3.96
C TYR A 370 -19.99 20.38 4.95
N GLU A 371 -20.05 21.35 5.88
CA GLU A 371 -19.04 21.55 6.92
C GLU A 371 -18.92 20.33 7.84
N VAL A 372 -20.05 19.76 8.28
CA VAL A 372 -20.10 18.52 9.09
C VAL A 372 -19.50 17.35 8.32
N ARG A 373 -19.80 17.21 7.02
CA ARG A 373 -19.20 16.17 6.17
C ARG A 373 -17.68 16.31 6.07
N LEU A 374 -17.18 17.53 5.86
CA LEU A 374 -15.75 17.78 5.75
C LEU A 374 -15.02 17.40 7.04
N LEU A 375 -15.62 17.76 8.18
CA LEU A 375 -15.12 17.44 9.52
C LEU A 375 -15.19 15.93 9.81
N ALA A 376 -16.25 15.22 9.39
CA ALA A 376 -16.31 13.77 9.52
C ALA A 376 -15.24 13.04 8.66
N LYS A 377 -14.76 13.68 7.58
CA LYS A 377 -13.72 13.13 6.71
C LYS A 377 -12.30 13.39 7.22
N SER A 378 -12.07 14.45 8.01
CA SER A 378 -10.72 14.91 8.39
C SER A 378 -10.01 14.01 9.38
N SER A 379 -10.69 13.50 10.41
CA SER A 379 -10.05 12.62 11.41
C SER A 379 -11.02 11.67 12.11
N LEU A 380 -10.48 10.67 12.81
CA LEU A 380 -11.27 9.79 13.68
C LEU A 380 -11.82 10.54 14.90
N PHE A 381 -11.06 11.50 15.45
CA PHE A 381 -11.47 12.29 16.61
C PHE A 381 -12.69 13.17 16.30
N ASP A 382 -12.71 13.78 15.11
CA ASP A 382 -13.83 14.60 14.65
C ASP A 382 -15.11 13.79 14.51
N ARG A 383 -15.02 12.55 14.00
CA ARG A 383 -16.18 11.63 13.93
C ARG A 383 -16.75 11.33 15.31
N VAL A 384 -15.88 11.07 16.29
CA VAL A 384 -16.31 10.82 17.67
C VAL A 384 -17.00 12.05 18.26
N CYS A 385 -16.41 13.24 18.11
CA CYS A 385 -17.01 14.49 18.59
C CYS A 385 -18.36 14.77 17.92
N LEU A 386 -18.50 14.51 16.62
CA LEU A 386 -19.77 14.66 15.91
C LEU A 386 -20.84 13.65 16.38
N VAL A 387 -20.46 12.39 16.62
CA VAL A 387 -21.40 11.38 17.15
C VAL A 387 -21.83 11.76 18.57
N GLU A 388 -20.90 12.18 19.43
CA GLU A 388 -21.19 12.61 20.81
C GLU A 388 -22.04 13.88 20.86
N ALA A 389 -21.84 14.81 19.92
CA ALA A 389 -22.67 16.00 19.76
C ALA A 389 -24.09 15.70 19.23
N GLY A 390 -24.41 14.45 18.88
CA GLY A 390 -25.73 14.06 18.37
C GLY A 390 -25.94 14.34 16.88
N ALA A 391 -24.87 14.37 16.07
CA ALA A 391 -24.98 14.64 14.63
C ALA A 391 -25.80 13.57 13.89
N VAL A 392 -25.74 12.30 14.30
CA VAL A 392 -26.34 11.17 13.56
C VAL A 392 -27.85 11.31 13.38
N PRO A 393 -28.69 11.49 14.43
CA PRO A 393 -30.13 11.71 14.25
C PRO A 393 -30.47 12.89 13.32
N ARG A 394 -29.70 13.98 13.39
CA ARG A 394 -29.92 15.18 12.56
C ARG A 394 -29.58 14.92 11.10
N LEU A 395 -28.47 14.24 10.84
CA LEU A 395 -28.07 13.85 9.49
C LEU A 395 -29.06 12.85 8.88
N LEU A 396 -29.58 11.91 9.68
CA LEU A 396 -30.61 10.96 9.24
C LEU A 396 -31.91 11.65 8.83
N PHE A 397 -32.34 12.68 9.57
CA PHE A 397 -33.49 13.51 9.18
C PHE A 397 -33.27 14.21 7.83
N LEU A 398 -32.05 14.70 7.59
CA LEU A 398 -31.69 15.42 6.35
C LEU A 398 -31.56 14.51 5.13
N LEU A 399 -31.57 13.18 5.29
CA LEU A 399 -31.66 12.24 4.17
C LEU A 399 -33.00 12.36 3.42
N SER A 400 -34.05 12.89 4.05
CA SER A 400 -35.34 13.18 3.40
C SER A 400 -35.40 14.56 2.73
N SER A 401 -34.30 15.31 2.70
CA SER A 401 -34.25 16.63 2.04
C SER A 401 -34.58 16.52 0.54
N PRO A 402 -35.40 17.42 -0.02
CA PRO A 402 -35.65 17.47 -1.46
C PRO A 402 -34.46 18.08 -2.24
N ASP A 403 -33.48 18.67 -1.55
CA ASP A 403 -32.28 19.23 -2.16
C ASP A 403 -31.21 18.13 -2.40
N PRO A 404 -30.81 17.87 -3.66
CA PRO A 404 -29.87 16.80 -4.00
C PRO A 404 -28.50 16.94 -3.30
N HIS A 405 -28.00 18.17 -3.15
CA HIS A 405 -26.70 18.43 -2.53
C HIS A 405 -26.74 18.13 -1.02
N THR A 406 -27.77 18.61 -0.33
CA THR A 406 -27.97 18.37 1.11
C THR A 406 -28.14 16.88 1.40
N GLN A 407 -28.95 16.16 0.62
CA GLN A 407 -29.11 14.71 0.80
C GLN A 407 -27.80 13.96 0.56
N ALA A 408 -27.06 14.29 -0.49
CA ALA A 408 -25.79 13.64 -0.81
C ALA A 408 -24.72 13.91 0.26
N ASP A 409 -24.59 15.15 0.73
CA ASP A 409 -23.63 15.51 1.77
C ASP A 409 -24.00 14.89 3.13
N ALA A 410 -25.29 14.85 3.48
CA ALA A 410 -25.77 14.18 4.68
C ALA A 410 -25.45 12.67 4.64
N MET A 411 -25.73 12.00 3.50
CA MET A 411 -25.42 10.58 3.34
C MET A 411 -23.91 10.31 3.39
N ALA A 412 -23.10 11.18 2.81
CA ALA A 412 -21.63 11.07 2.88
C ALA A 412 -21.10 11.28 4.32
N ALA A 413 -21.71 12.18 5.09
CA ALA A 413 -21.38 12.36 6.51
C ALA A 413 -21.76 11.11 7.32
N VAL A 414 -22.97 10.58 7.15
CA VAL A 414 -23.42 9.32 7.79
C VAL A 414 -22.48 8.17 7.47
N LEU A 415 -22.06 8.03 6.21
CA LEU A 415 -21.05 7.04 5.80
C LEU A 415 -19.71 7.22 6.54
N CYS A 416 -19.26 8.46 6.74
CA CYS A 416 -18.02 8.70 7.47
C CYS A 416 -18.16 8.32 8.95
N LEU A 417 -19.30 8.61 9.57
CA LEU A 417 -19.59 8.29 10.96
C LEU A 417 -19.81 6.78 11.19
N SER A 418 -20.42 6.07 10.24
CA SER A 418 -20.66 4.61 10.33
C SER A 418 -19.38 3.76 10.30
N LYS A 419 -18.24 4.34 9.88
CA LYS A 419 -16.92 3.70 10.01
C LYS A 419 -16.47 3.52 11.47
N HIS A 420 -17.12 4.20 12.41
CA HIS A 420 -16.83 4.12 13.84
C HIS A 420 -17.94 3.36 14.60
N PRO A 421 -17.62 2.48 15.57
CA PRO A 421 -18.63 1.70 16.30
C PRO A 421 -19.74 2.53 16.95
N LYS A 422 -19.40 3.64 17.63
CA LYS A 422 -20.41 4.55 18.21
C LYS A 422 -21.34 5.16 17.15
N GLY A 423 -20.83 5.43 15.94
CA GLY A 423 -21.64 5.96 14.86
C GLY A 423 -22.64 4.93 14.34
N ARG A 424 -22.22 3.66 14.18
CA ARG A 424 -23.14 2.56 13.83
C ARG A 424 -24.22 2.39 14.88
N LYS A 425 -23.83 2.30 16.16
CA LYS A 425 -24.78 2.18 17.27
C LYS A 425 -25.82 3.32 17.25
N SER A 426 -25.35 4.55 17.07
CA SER A 426 -26.23 5.72 16.99
C SER A 426 -27.17 5.69 15.77
N VAL A 427 -26.75 5.12 14.64
CA VAL A 427 -27.63 4.94 13.47
C VAL A 427 -28.80 4.01 13.81
N PHE A 428 -28.54 2.87 14.46
CA PHE A 428 -29.59 1.93 14.88
C PHE A 428 -30.48 2.50 15.98
N GLU A 429 -29.90 3.11 17.01
CA GLU A 429 -30.65 3.78 18.10
C GLU A 429 -31.55 4.92 17.60
N SER A 430 -31.23 5.50 16.44
CA SER A 430 -32.01 6.58 15.81
C SER A 430 -32.97 6.07 14.72
N SER A 431 -33.23 4.76 14.64
CA SER A 431 -34.05 4.13 13.59
C SER A 431 -33.59 4.49 12.17
N GLY A 432 -32.27 4.63 11.98
CA GLY A 432 -31.65 5.19 10.78
C GLY A 432 -31.63 4.26 9.57
N LEU A 433 -31.95 2.98 9.72
CA LEU A 433 -31.98 2.04 8.59
C LEU A 433 -32.96 2.46 7.50
N HIS A 434 -34.19 2.82 7.87
CA HIS A 434 -35.23 3.19 6.91
C HIS A 434 -34.83 4.37 6.00
N PRO A 435 -34.39 5.54 6.53
CA PRO A 435 -33.96 6.64 5.67
C PRO A 435 -32.71 6.31 4.84
N ILE A 436 -31.78 5.50 5.34
CA ILE A 436 -30.61 5.05 4.56
C ILE A 436 -31.04 4.19 3.37
N VAL A 437 -31.95 3.23 3.59
CA VAL A 437 -32.47 2.36 2.53
C VAL A 437 -33.33 3.14 1.54
N GLN A 438 -34.05 4.18 1.99
CA GLN A 438 -34.76 5.08 1.10
C GLN A 438 -33.80 5.84 0.16
N VAL A 439 -32.66 6.34 0.67
CA VAL A 439 -31.62 6.96 -0.16
C VAL A 439 -30.96 5.94 -1.09
N LEU A 440 -30.73 4.71 -0.64
CA LEU A 440 -30.23 3.64 -1.51
C LEU A 440 -31.16 3.41 -2.70
N ARG A 441 -32.47 3.33 -2.45
CA ARG A 441 -33.49 3.03 -3.47
C ARG A 441 -33.79 4.21 -4.40
N ARG A 442 -33.90 5.42 -3.86
CA ARG A 442 -34.41 6.62 -4.55
C ARG A 442 -33.60 7.88 -4.27
N GLY A 443 -32.31 7.74 -3.99
CA GLY A 443 -31.42 8.88 -3.79
C GLY A 443 -31.43 9.81 -5.00
N LEU A 444 -31.39 11.12 -4.74
CA LEU A 444 -31.47 12.18 -5.75
C LEU A 444 -30.21 12.24 -6.64
N THR A 445 -29.10 11.65 -6.19
CA THR A 445 -27.85 11.58 -6.95
C THR A 445 -27.26 10.16 -6.88
N THR A 446 -26.52 9.78 -7.92
CA THR A 446 -25.81 8.51 -7.96
C THR A 446 -24.78 8.40 -6.82
N GLU A 447 -24.15 9.51 -6.42
CA GLU A 447 -23.23 9.55 -5.27
C GLU A 447 -23.95 9.20 -3.96
N ALA A 448 -25.14 9.77 -3.73
CA ALA A 448 -25.92 9.47 -2.53
C ALA A 448 -26.28 7.98 -2.44
N GLN A 449 -26.73 7.38 -3.54
CA GLN A 449 -27.04 5.94 -3.60
C GLN A 449 -25.80 5.07 -3.34
N GLN A 450 -24.65 5.43 -3.92
CA GLN A 450 -23.38 4.73 -3.69
C GLN A 450 -22.93 4.82 -2.23
N ASN A 451 -23.08 5.99 -1.60
CA ASN A 451 -22.72 6.19 -0.20
C ASN A 451 -23.69 5.46 0.74
N ALA A 452 -24.97 5.36 0.38
CA ALA A 452 -25.95 4.54 1.10
C ALA A 452 -25.57 3.06 1.06
N ALA A 453 -25.22 2.51 -0.11
CA ALA A 453 -24.77 1.13 -0.24
C ALA A 453 -23.51 0.84 0.60
N ALA A 454 -22.52 1.74 0.55
CA ALA A 454 -21.33 1.63 1.41
C ALA A 454 -21.68 1.71 2.90
N THR A 455 -22.66 2.53 3.28
CA THR A 455 -23.10 2.63 4.67
C THR A 455 -23.72 1.31 5.15
N VAL A 456 -24.58 0.69 4.32
CA VAL A 456 -25.14 -0.64 4.61
C VAL A 456 -24.03 -1.68 4.85
N PHE A 457 -22.97 -1.67 4.05
CA PHE A 457 -21.79 -2.52 4.29
C PHE A 457 -21.12 -2.27 5.65
N TYR A 458 -20.92 -1.01 6.07
CA TYR A 458 -20.32 -0.74 7.38
C TYR A 458 -21.22 -1.13 8.54
N LEU A 459 -22.55 -1.01 8.38
CA LEU A 459 -23.54 -1.44 9.35
C LEU A 459 -23.61 -2.97 9.45
N SER A 460 -23.43 -3.70 8.34
CA SER A 460 -23.40 -5.17 8.34
C SER A 460 -22.14 -5.78 8.99
N ALA A 461 -21.27 -4.99 9.62
CA ALA A 461 -20.11 -5.50 10.34
C ALA A 461 -20.47 -6.28 11.61
N VAL A 462 -21.64 -6.03 12.21
CA VAL A 462 -22.14 -6.67 13.44
C VAL A 462 -23.25 -7.68 13.06
N GLU A 463 -23.29 -8.85 13.70
CA GLU A 463 -24.20 -9.93 13.30
C GLU A 463 -25.68 -9.57 13.53
N GLU A 464 -26.00 -8.97 14.68
CA GLU A 464 -27.36 -8.52 15.01
C GLU A 464 -27.87 -7.51 13.98
N ASP A 465 -27.02 -6.54 13.62
CA ASP A 465 -27.29 -5.49 12.63
C ASP A 465 -27.58 -6.10 11.24
N ARG A 466 -26.89 -7.17 10.82
CA ARG A 466 -27.15 -7.87 9.53
C ARG A 466 -28.56 -8.43 9.46
N ARG A 467 -29.04 -8.99 10.57
CA ARG A 467 -30.38 -9.60 10.63
C ARG A 467 -31.43 -8.51 10.46
N GLU A 468 -31.30 -7.40 11.17
CA GLU A 468 -32.22 -6.26 11.07
C GLU A 468 -32.23 -5.65 9.66
N ILE A 469 -31.06 -5.45 9.04
CA ILE A 469 -30.96 -4.96 7.66
C ILE A 469 -31.65 -5.94 6.69
N GLY A 470 -31.45 -7.25 6.88
CA GLY A 470 -32.05 -8.29 6.05
C GLY A 470 -33.56 -8.43 6.20
N GLU A 471 -34.15 -8.04 7.33
CA GLU A 471 -35.60 -7.99 7.52
C GLU A 471 -36.25 -6.76 6.88
N MET A 472 -35.47 -5.74 6.48
CA MET A 472 -35.99 -4.58 5.77
C MET A 472 -36.31 -4.95 4.31
N PRO A 473 -37.60 -4.95 3.90
CA PRO A 473 -38.02 -5.52 2.61
C PRO A 473 -37.33 -4.89 1.40
N GLU A 474 -37.02 -3.59 1.47
CA GLU A 474 -36.43 -2.84 0.38
C GLU A 474 -34.90 -2.88 0.32
N ALA A 475 -34.21 -3.31 1.38
CA ALA A 475 -32.75 -3.21 1.46
C ALA A 475 -32.05 -4.07 0.40
N ILE A 476 -32.37 -5.37 0.38
CA ILE A 476 -31.78 -6.32 -0.58
C ILE A 476 -32.18 -5.99 -2.02
N PRO A 477 -33.47 -5.78 -2.37
CA PRO A 477 -33.85 -5.39 -3.72
C PRO A 477 -33.17 -4.10 -4.21
N ALA A 478 -32.97 -3.11 -3.34
CA ALA A 478 -32.30 -1.87 -3.71
C ALA A 478 -30.79 -2.06 -3.99
N LEU A 479 -30.12 -2.93 -3.23
CA LEU A 479 -28.72 -3.32 -3.52
C LEU A 479 -28.61 -4.08 -4.84
N VAL A 480 -29.52 -5.03 -5.09
CA VAL A 480 -29.54 -5.79 -6.35
C VAL A 480 -29.79 -4.87 -7.55
N ALA A 481 -30.72 -3.92 -7.44
CA ALA A 481 -30.96 -2.93 -8.49
C ALA A 481 -29.74 -2.02 -8.75
N LEU A 482 -28.90 -1.77 -7.74
CA LEU A 482 -27.69 -0.95 -7.89
C LEU A 482 -26.59 -1.66 -8.71
N LEU A 483 -26.57 -3.00 -8.73
CA LEU A 483 -25.65 -3.78 -9.56
C LEU A 483 -25.87 -3.60 -11.07
N GLN A 484 -27.08 -3.22 -11.49
CA GLN A 484 -27.43 -2.98 -12.89
C GLN A 484 -27.12 -1.55 -13.36
N ARG A 485 -26.72 -0.64 -12.46
CA ARG A 485 -26.44 0.77 -12.80
C ARG A 485 -25.05 0.93 -13.40
N GLU A 486 -24.83 1.96 -14.22
CA GLU A 486 -23.55 2.18 -14.91
C GLU A 486 -22.35 2.42 -13.98
N SER A 487 -22.56 2.92 -12.76
CA SER A 487 -21.46 3.25 -11.86
C SER A 487 -20.77 2.02 -11.27
N ILE A 488 -19.52 1.79 -11.66
CA ILE A 488 -18.66 0.74 -11.09
C ILE A 488 -18.56 0.82 -9.58
N ARG A 489 -18.39 2.03 -9.01
CA ARG A 489 -18.35 2.20 -7.55
C ARG A 489 -19.66 1.76 -6.87
N GLY A 490 -20.80 2.03 -7.51
CA GLY A 490 -22.10 1.57 -7.04
C GLY A 490 -22.21 0.05 -7.05
N LYS A 491 -21.80 -0.58 -8.15
CA LYS A 491 -21.79 -2.05 -8.28
C LYS A 491 -20.93 -2.72 -7.20
N LYS A 492 -19.70 -2.26 -7.00
CA LYS A 492 -18.80 -2.79 -5.97
C LYS A 492 -19.39 -2.64 -4.56
N ASN A 493 -19.87 -1.43 -4.23
CA ASN A 493 -20.50 -1.18 -2.93
C ASN A 493 -21.73 -2.07 -2.70
N ALA A 494 -22.53 -2.32 -3.74
CA ALA A 494 -23.67 -3.21 -3.66
C ALA A 494 -23.24 -4.68 -3.45
N ALA A 495 -22.24 -5.15 -4.19
CA ALA A 495 -21.73 -6.51 -4.09
C ALA A 495 -21.17 -6.81 -2.68
N VAL A 496 -20.32 -5.93 -2.15
CA VAL A 496 -19.75 -6.14 -0.79
C VAL A 496 -20.81 -6.02 0.31
N ALA A 497 -21.82 -5.16 0.14
CA ALA A 497 -22.94 -5.07 1.07
C ALA A 497 -23.78 -6.35 1.04
N LEU A 498 -24.11 -6.88 -0.15
CA LEU A 498 -24.82 -8.14 -0.32
C LEU A 498 -24.05 -9.32 0.28
N PHE A 499 -22.73 -9.39 0.04
CA PHE A 499 -21.87 -10.39 0.65
C PHE A 499 -21.94 -10.36 2.17
N GLY A 500 -21.83 -9.16 2.78
CA GLY A 500 -21.96 -9.00 4.22
C GLY A 500 -23.32 -9.45 4.78
N LEU A 501 -24.42 -9.27 4.02
CA LEU A 501 -25.75 -9.74 4.42
C LEU A 501 -25.95 -11.24 4.25
N LEU A 502 -25.27 -11.88 3.28
CA LEU A 502 -25.32 -13.33 3.06
C LEU A 502 -24.63 -14.15 4.16
N LEU A 503 -23.82 -13.50 5.01
CA LEU A 503 -23.31 -14.11 6.24
C LEU A 503 -24.43 -14.50 7.22
N VAL A 504 -25.66 -14.03 7.00
CA VAL A 504 -26.87 -14.52 7.67
C VAL A 504 -27.63 -15.45 6.71
N PRO A 505 -27.68 -16.77 6.96
CA PRO A 505 -28.31 -17.75 6.06
C PRO A 505 -29.76 -17.41 5.67
N GLY A 506 -30.53 -16.80 6.59
CA GLY A 506 -31.91 -16.37 6.32
C GLY A 506 -32.06 -15.35 5.19
N ASN A 507 -30.99 -14.65 4.81
CA ASN A 507 -31.00 -13.67 3.73
C ASN A 507 -30.82 -14.28 2.34
N HIS A 508 -30.36 -15.53 2.23
CA HIS A 508 -30.10 -16.19 0.94
C HIS A 508 -31.35 -16.22 0.08
N ARG A 509 -32.48 -16.69 0.62
CA ARG A 509 -33.77 -16.74 -0.09
C ARG A 509 -34.25 -15.36 -0.55
N LYS A 510 -33.96 -14.31 0.23
CA LYS A 510 -34.34 -12.93 -0.09
C LYS A 510 -33.51 -12.38 -1.25
N VAL A 511 -32.20 -12.65 -1.26
CA VAL A 511 -31.28 -12.27 -2.35
C VAL A 511 -31.62 -13.03 -3.64
N LEU A 512 -31.96 -14.32 -3.55
CA LEU A 512 -32.42 -15.12 -4.68
C LEU A 512 -33.76 -14.58 -5.23
N ALA A 513 -34.74 -14.31 -4.37
CA ALA A 513 -36.03 -13.75 -4.77
C ALA A 513 -35.90 -12.36 -5.41
N ALA A 514 -34.87 -11.59 -5.06
CA ALA A 514 -34.56 -10.31 -5.69
C ALA A 514 -33.93 -10.44 -7.09
N GLY A 515 -33.69 -11.65 -7.59
CA GLY A 515 -33.15 -11.90 -8.94
C GLY A 515 -31.65 -11.64 -9.08
N ALA A 516 -30.90 -11.69 -7.97
CA ALA A 516 -29.48 -11.32 -7.95
C ALA A 516 -28.60 -12.19 -8.87
N VAL A 517 -28.91 -13.49 -8.99
CA VAL A 517 -28.08 -14.46 -9.74
C VAL A 517 -27.86 -14.03 -11.19
N SER A 518 -28.94 -13.67 -11.89
CA SER A 518 -28.88 -13.23 -13.29
C SER A 518 -27.98 -12.02 -13.49
N ILE A 519 -28.12 -11.04 -12.59
CA ILE A 519 -27.39 -9.78 -12.66
C ILE A 519 -25.91 -10.00 -12.35
N LEU A 520 -25.61 -10.82 -11.33
CA LEU A 520 -24.24 -11.15 -10.94
C LEU A 520 -23.51 -11.91 -12.06
N ILE A 521 -24.17 -12.88 -12.70
CA ILE A 521 -23.61 -13.62 -13.85
C ILE A 521 -23.33 -12.67 -15.02
N GLU A 522 -24.23 -11.72 -15.31
CA GLU A 522 -23.99 -10.70 -16.33
C GLU A 522 -22.76 -9.83 -16.02
N GLN A 523 -22.53 -9.48 -14.75
CA GLN A 523 -21.34 -8.71 -14.34
C GLN A 523 -20.02 -9.49 -14.47
N LEU A 524 -20.03 -10.82 -14.58
CA LEU A 524 -18.81 -11.62 -14.76
C LEU A 524 -18.15 -11.39 -16.13
N SER A 525 -18.90 -10.87 -17.10
CA SER A 525 -18.39 -10.47 -18.41
C SER A 525 -17.70 -9.10 -18.42
N SER A 526 -17.51 -8.46 -17.25
CA SER A 526 -16.86 -7.17 -17.14
C SER A 526 -15.33 -7.27 -17.22
N ASP A 527 -14.69 -6.32 -17.92
CA ASP A 527 -13.21 -6.19 -17.99
C ASP A 527 -12.55 -5.80 -16.65
N ARG A 528 -13.32 -5.67 -15.57
CA ARG A 528 -12.87 -5.22 -14.24
C ARG A 528 -12.74 -6.38 -13.28
N GLU A 529 -11.55 -6.95 -13.20
CA GLU A 529 -11.24 -8.09 -12.30
C GLU A 529 -11.67 -7.86 -10.85
N ASP A 530 -11.54 -6.63 -10.36
CA ASP A 530 -11.92 -6.27 -9.00
C ASP A 530 -13.44 -6.28 -8.76
N LEU A 531 -14.26 -6.00 -9.78
CA LEU A 531 -15.72 -6.14 -9.71
C LEU A 531 -16.14 -7.61 -9.91
N VAL A 532 -15.47 -8.31 -10.82
CA VAL A 532 -15.71 -9.75 -11.06
C VAL A 532 -15.46 -10.54 -9.77
N GLY A 533 -14.37 -10.25 -9.05
CA GLY A 533 -14.06 -10.86 -7.75
C GLY A 533 -15.15 -10.62 -6.70
N ASP A 534 -15.64 -9.37 -6.57
CA ASP A 534 -16.74 -9.04 -5.65
C ASP A 534 -18.03 -9.80 -6.03
N CYS A 535 -18.38 -9.87 -7.31
CA CYS A 535 -19.57 -10.60 -7.79
C CYS A 535 -19.46 -12.12 -7.60
N LEU A 536 -18.28 -12.70 -7.84
CA LEU A 536 -18.00 -14.11 -7.58
C LEU A 536 -18.13 -14.44 -6.10
N ALA A 537 -17.69 -13.56 -5.20
CA ALA A 537 -17.85 -13.76 -3.76
C ALA A 537 -19.32 -13.86 -3.35
N VAL A 538 -20.20 -13.02 -3.94
CA VAL A 538 -21.65 -13.10 -3.70
C VAL A 538 -22.25 -14.40 -4.25
N LEU A 539 -21.86 -14.82 -5.47
CA LEU A 539 -22.32 -16.07 -6.07
C LEU A 539 -21.84 -17.30 -5.27
N ALA A 540 -20.59 -17.29 -4.81
CA ALA A 540 -20.03 -18.34 -3.97
C ALA A 540 -20.79 -18.45 -2.64
N ALA A 541 -21.06 -17.32 -1.99
CA ALA A 541 -21.87 -17.29 -0.77
C ALA A 541 -23.28 -17.83 -1.00
N LEU A 542 -23.95 -17.47 -2.11
CA LEU A 542 -25.26 -18.04 -2.46
C LEU A 542 -25.21 -19.56 -2.69
N ALA A 543 -24.14 -20.04 -3.33
CA ALA A 543 -23.93 -21.45 -3.65
C ALA A 543 -23.74 -22.33 -2.40
N GLU A 544 -23.52 -21.77 -1.22
CA GLU A 544 -23.51 -22.50 0.06
C GLU A 544 -24.90 -23.03 0.46
N SER A 545 -25.98 -22.53 -0.17
CA SER A 545 -27.35 -23.02 0.02
C SER A 545 -27.81 -23.88 -1.17
N PRO A 546 -28.57 -24.98 -0.94
CA PRO A 546 -29.11 -25.81 -2.02
C PRO A 546 -29.94 -25.02 -3.04
N GLU A 547 -30.76 -24.08 -2.56
CA GLU A 547 -31.57 -23.21 -3.41
C GLU A 547 -30.71 -22.27 -4.26
N GLY A 548 -29.61 -21.76 -3.70
CA GLY A 548 -28.67 -20.92 -4.43
C GLY A 548 -27.87 -21.70 -5.45
N THR A 549 -27.39 -22.90 -5.12
CA THR A 549 -26.75 -23.81 -6.08
C THR A 549 -27.69 -24.09 -7.26
N TYR A 550 -28.96 -24.44 -6.97
CA TYR A 550 -29.96 -24.70 -7.99
C TYR A 550 -30.21 -23.47 -8.88
N ALA A 551 -30.40 -22.30 -8.28
CA ALA A 551 -30.64 -21.06 -9.01
C ALA A 551 -29.46 -20.69 -9.94
N ILE A 552 -28.22 -20.94 -9.51
CA ILE A 552 -27.02 -20.68 -10.31
C ILE A 552 -26.89 -21.67 -11.47
N LEU A 553 -27.08 -22.97 -11.22
CA LEU A 553 -26.97 -24.00 -12.26
C LEU A 553 -28.06 -23.89 -13.34
N HIS A 554 -29.27 -23.51 -12.95
CA HIS A 554 -30.42 -23.45 -13.85
C HIS A 554 -30.68 -22.07 -14.45
N HIS A 555 -29.77 -21.10 -14.27
CA HIS A 555 -29.92 -19.74 -14.80
C HIS A 555 -30.14 -19.70 -16.34
N HIS A 556 -29.60 -20.68 -17.08
CA HIS A 556 -29.72 -20.75 -18.54
C HIS A 556 -31.02 -21.39 -19.07
N CYS A 557 -31.83 -22.03 -18.22
CA CYS A 557 -33.04 -22.75 -18.67
C CYS A 557 -34.27 -21.85 -18.91
N CYS A 558 -34.19 -20.54 -18.65
CA CYS A 558 -35.33 -19.60 -18.78
C CYS A 558 -35.22 -18.60 -19.94
N LYS A 559 -34.29 -18.82 -20.90
CA LYS A 559 -34.12 -17.96 -22.10
C LYS A 559 -34.56 -18.62 -23.42
N THR A 560 -35.26 -19.75 -23.35
CA THR A 560 -36.01 -20.37 -24.47
C THR A 560 -37.49 -20.30 -24.17
#